data_AF-A0A3D3IRM2-F1
#
_entry.id   AF-A0A3D3IRM2-F1
#
_cell.length_a   1.000
_cell.length_b   1.000
_cell.length_c   1.000
_cell.angle_alpha   90.00
_cell.angle_beta   90.00
_cell.angle_gamma   90.00
#
_symmetry.space_group_name_H-M   'P 1'
#
loop_
_entity.id
_entity.type
_entity.pdbx_description
1 polymer ?
#
loop_
_entity_poly.entity_id
_entity_poly.type
_entity_poly.pdbx_seq_one_letter_code
_entity_poly.pdbx_strand_id
1 'polypeptide(L)'
;LCLLTQENMGLSVACVGIIYFFRKEYRKISVVMMVLGLLYGFIAMKASAQFSPIGYQYMPEIPRSIPDFFIRLFDSEEKRLTWLYSYSWFSFLPLFSPGSIVAVVTDLSQYYATGESFSRMWSPFMHHRAILSVFLTLGLLDVLSVLSRWKRISSIVCCVLLIGSFTCQYKFHFALNKLTKAEYWKEEPWMNDTRALISLVPKNGSVATQQNLVPHLSHRKEIYLVYPRQHDIKEMPCGQSLCWWLDFPGKPDYLVVDTRPNQWLTQILEINENWLSAISNMEKVGKITLEKQVGNAKMYRIEK
;
A
#
# COMPACT_ATOMS: atom_id res chain seq x y z
N LEU A 1 -11.00 -18.73 7.37
CA LEU A 1 -10.50 -17.41 7.82
C LEU A 1 -10.17 -16.48 6.65
N CYS A 2 -9.32 -16.86 5.70
CA CYS A 2 -8.90 -16.01 4.56
C CYS A 2 -10.07 -15.43 3.73
N LEU A 3 -11.14 -16.21 3.47
CA LEU A 3 -12.30 -15.69 2.74
C LEU A 3 -12.99 -14.51 3.47
N LEU A 4 -12.92 -14.44 4.79
CA LEU A 4 -13.66 -13.44 5.58
C LEU A 4 -12.99 -12.06 5.65
N THR A 5 -11.84 -11.84 5.00
CA THR A 5 -11.06 -10.60 5.18
C THR A 5 -11.26 -9.58 4.06
N GLN A 6 -11.20 -10.00 2.79
CA GLN A 6 -11.31 -9.11 1.63
C GLN A 6 -11.92 -9.85 0.43
N GLU A 7 -12.62 -9.14 -0.44
CA GLU A 7 -13.32 -9.68 -1.61
C GLU A 7 -12.43 -10.44 -2.59
N ASN A 8 -11.17 -10.00 -2.77
CA ASN A 8 -10.21 -10.63 -3.67
C ASN A 8 -9.57 -11.91 -3.10
N MET A 9 -9.77 -12.22 -1.81
CA MET A 9 -9.19 -13.40 -1.17
C MET A 9 -9.74 -14.71 -1.72
N GLY A 10 -10.95 -14.70 -2.30
CA GLY A 10 -11.50 -15.84 -3.03
C GLY A 10 -10.58 -16.26 -4.19
N LEU A 11 -10.08 -15.29 -4.95
CA LEU A 11 -9.11 -15.53 -6.03
C LEU A 11 -7.79 -16.06 -5.46
N SER A 12 -7.31 -15.51 -4.35
CA SER A 12 -6.08 -15.98 -3.71
C SER A 12 -6.18 -17.44 -3.25
N VAL A 13 -7.33 -17.86 -2.69
CA VAL A 13 -7.60 -19.27 -2.35
C VAL A 13 -7.59 -20.15 -3.59
N ALA A 14 -8.17 -19.68 -4.70
CA ALA A 14 -8.12 -20.41 -5.96
C ALA A 14 -6.68 -20.54 -6.50
N CYS A 15 -5.87 -19.49 -6.40
CA CYS A 15 -4.44 -19.51 -6.75
C CYS A 15 -3.63 -20.52 -5.91
N VAL A 16 -3.90 -20.63 -4.61
CA VAL A 16 -3.31 -21.71 -3.79
C VAL A 16 -3.74 -23.08 -4.29
N GLY A 17 -5.03 -23.24 -4.61
CA GLY A 17 -5.56 -24.46 -5.23
C GLY A 17 -4.82 -24.83 -6.52
N ILE A 18 -4.58 -23.85 -7.41
CA ILE A 18 -3.82 -24.02 -8.67
C ILE A 18 -2.41 -24.56 -8.40
N ILE A 19 -1.70 -24.03 -7.41
CA ILE A 19 -0.34 -24.50 -7.06
C ILE A 19 -0.38 -25.98 -6.68
N TYR A 20 -1.28 -26.35 -5.77
CA TYR A 20 -1.40 -27.74 -5.29
C TYR A 20 -2.00 -28.70 -6.33
N PHE A 21 -2.70 -28.21 -7.36
CA PHE A 21 -3.27 -29.06 -8.42
C PHE A 21 -2.19 -29.85 -9.18
N PHE A 22 -0.98 -29.29 -9.30
CA PHE A 22 0.13 -29.98 -9.93
C PHE A 22 0.70 -31.13 -9.06
N ARG A 23 0.32 -31.20 -7.78
CA ARG A 23 0.68 -32.30 -6.87
C ARG A 23 -0.41 -33.37 -6.87
N LYS A 24 -0.07 -34.58 -7.34
CA LYS A 24 -1.02 -35.70 -7.51
C LYS A 24 -1.84 -36.00 -6.24
N GLU A 25 -1.21 -35.91 -5.08
CA GLU A 25 -1.81 -36.19 -3.76
C GLU A 25 -2.92 -35.19 -3.37
N TYR A 26 -2.84 -33.94 -3.83
CA TYR A 26 -3.78 -32.87 -3.42
C TYR A 26 -4.81 -32.48 -4.49
N ARG A 27 -4.72 -33.04 -5.71
CA ARG A 27 -5.56 -32.67 -6.87
C ARG A 27 -7.05 -32.50 -6.56
N LYS A 28 -7.65 -33.44 -5.83
CA LYS A 28 -9.09 -33.39 -5.50
C LYS A 28 -9.41 -32.19 -4.61
N ILE A 29 -8.62 -31.98 -3.56
CA ILE A 29 -8.79 -30.86 -2.63
C ILE A 29 -8.52 -29.53 -3.34
N SER A 30 -7.50 -29.48 -4.20
CA SER A 30 -7.16 -28.32 -5.03
C SER A 30 -8.32 -27.86 -5.90
N VAL A 31 -9.01 -28.78 -6.58
CA VAL A 31 -10.19 -28.44 -7.41
C VAL A 31 -11.30 -27.85 -6.54
N VAL A 32 -11.55 -28.42 -5.36
CA VAL A 32 -12.53 -27.87 -4.41
C VAL A 32 -12.14 -26.46 -3.97
N MET A 33 -10.87 -26.23 -3.63
CA MET A 33 -10.37 -24.88 -3.27
C MET A 33 -10.54 -23.88 -4.40
N MET A 34 -10.24 -24.27 -5.64
CA MET A 34 -10.42 -23.43 -6.82
C MET A 34 -11.89 -23.04 -7.01
N VAL A 35 -12.79 -24.01 -7.00
CA VAL A 35 -14.22 -23.76 -7.21
C VAL A 35 -14.82 -22.92 -6.08
N LEU A 36 -14.55 -23.27 -4.82
CA LEU A 36 -15.07 -22.52 -3.67
C LEU A 36 -14.48 -21.11 -3.59
N GLY A 37 -13.18 -20.96 -3.90
CA GLY A 37 -12.52 -19.65 -3.94
C GLY A 37 -13.13 -18.72 -4.98
N LEU A 38 -13.30 -19.21 -6.22
CA LEU A 38 -13.92 -18.44 -7.31
C LEU A 38 -15.40 -18.11 -7.01
N LEU A 39 -16.17 -19.08 -6.52
CA LEU A 39 -17.57 -18.87 -6.16
C LEU A 39 -17.69 -17.82 -5.05
N TYR A 40 -16.85 -17.92 -4.01
CA TYR A 40 -16.83 -16.94 -2.94
C TYR A 40 -16.46 -15.55 -3.45
N GLY A 41 -15.40 -15.42 -4.25
CA GLY A 41 -14.97 -14.13 -4.82
C GLY A 41 -16.09 -13.49 -5.66
N PHE A 42 -16.80 -14.29 -6.45
CA PHE A 42 -17.96 -13.82 -7.22
C PHE A 42 -19.11 -13.33 -6.32
N ILE A 43 -19.46 -14.10 -5.29
CA ILE A 43 -20.50 -13.72 -4.32
C ILE A 43 -20.09 -12.45 -3.58
N ALA A 44 -18.86 -12.36 -3.09
CA ALA A 44 -18.34 -11.20 -2.38
C ALA A 44 -18.38 -9.94 -3.24
N MET A 45 -17.93 -10.02 -4.50
CA MET A 45 -18.02 -8.93 -5.47
C MET A 45 -19.47 -8.46 -5.66
N LYS A 46 -20.42 -9.40 -5.86
CA LYS A 46 -21.84 -9.07 -6.03
C LYS A 46 -22.46 -8.47 -4.78
N ALA A 47 -22.12 -8.99 -3.60
CA ALA A 47 -22.59 -8.46 -2.32
C ALA A 47 -22.06 -7.04 -2.09
N SER A 48 -20.75 -6.81 -2.24
CA SER A 48 -20.15 -5.47 -2.08
C SER A 48 -20.74 -4.44 -3.05
N ALA A 49 -21.11 -4.85 -4.27
CA ALA A 49 -21.79 -3.98 -5.22
C ALA A 49 -23.16 -3.47 -4.72
N GLN A 50 -23.88 -4.25 -3.90
CA GLN A 50 -25.18 -3.87 -3.35
C GLN A 50 -25.09 -2.85 -2.21
N PHE A 51 -23.95 -2.82 -1.50
CA PHE A 51 -23.73 -1.88 -0.40
C PHE A 51 -23.06 -0.57 -0.83
N SER A 52 -22.54 -0.50 -2.06
CA SER A 52 -21.91 0.69 -2.61
C SER A 52 -22.91 1.55 -3.40
N PRO A 53 -23.09 2.84 -3.06
CA PRO A 53 -23.94 3.74 -3.84
C PRO A 53 -23.51 3.89 -5.31
N ILE A 54 -22.22 3.62 -5.60
CA ILE A 54 -21.62 3.73 -6.93
C ILE A 54 -21.42 2.33 -7.55
N GLY A 55 -21.86 1.27 -6.86
CA GLY A 55 -21.65 -0.12 -7.28
C GLY A 55 -20.18 -0.57 -7.18
N TYR A 56 -19.87 -1.68 -7.85
CA TYR A 56 -18.50 -2.22 -7.92
C TYR A 56 -17.72 -1.57 -9.06
N GLN A 57 -16.72 -0.78 -8.72
CA GLN A 57 -15.96 -0.01 -9.71
C GLN A 57 -14.89 -0.85 -10.44
N TYR A 58 -14.44 -1.98 -9.88
CA TYR A 58 -13.30 -2.76 -10.39
C TYR A 58 -13.69 -3.82 -11.44
N MET A 59 -14.63 -3.52 -12.33
CA MET A 59 -14.96 -4.45 -13.40
C MET A 59 -13.75 -4.59 -14.35
N PRO A 60 -13.20 -5.81 -14.52
CA PRO A 60 -12.08 -6.01 -15.43
C PRO A 60 -12.53 -5.81 -16.87
N GLU A 61 -11.68 -5.13 -17.65
CA GLU A 61 -11.82 -5.12 -19.09
C GLU A 61 -11.39 -6.49 -19.60
N ILE A 62 -12.35 -7.28 -20.07
CA ILE A 62 -12.05 -8.58 -20.65
C ILE A 62 -11.21 -8.34 -21.92
N PRO A 63 -9.98 -8.88 -21.99
CA PRO A 63 -9.13 -8.74 -23.17
C PRO A 63 -9.85 -9.26 -24.42
N ARG A 64 -9.64 -8.60 -25.56
CA ARG A 64 -10.33 -8.97 -26.82
C ARG A 64 -9.80 -10.27 -27.41
N SER A 65 -8.58 -10.66 -27.06
CA SER A 65 -7.92 -11.86 -27.54
C SER A 65 -6.86 -12.35 -26.54
N ILE A 66 -6.41 -13.60 -26.71
CA ILE A 66 -5.32 -14.16 -25.90
C ILE A 66 -4.01 -13.36 -26.07
N PRO A 67 -3.59 -12.95 -27.28
CA PRO A 67 -2.43 -12.07 -27.44
C PRO A 67 -2.58 -10.73 -26.70
N ASP A 68 -3.76 -10.10 -26.79
CA ASP A 68 -4.05 -8.84 -26.07
C ASP A 68 -3.90 -9.00 -24.56
N PHE A 69 -4.37 -10.12 -24.00
CA PHE A 69 -4.17 -10.44 -22.58
C PHE A 69 -2.70 -10.48 -22.18
N PHE A 70 -1.86 -11.17 -22.95
CA PHE A 70 -0.42 -11.24 -22.65
C PHE A 70 0.28 -9.90 -22.83
N ILE A 71 -0.09 -9.10 -23.83
CA ILE A 71 0.44 -7.74 -24.00
C ILE A 71 0.11 -6.88 -22.79
N ARG A 72 -1.14 -6.91 -22.31
CA ARG A 72 -1.61 -6.16 -21.13
C ARG A 72 -0.87 -6.52 -19.84
N LEU A 73 -0.23 -7.69 -19.76
CA LEU A 73 0.58 -8.07 -18.59
C LEU A 73 1.94 -7.36 -18.53
N PHE A 74 2.41 -6.77 -19.63
CA PHE A 74 3.77 -6.22 -19.78
C PHE A 74 3.85 -4.86 -20.51
N ASP A 75 2.74 -4.30 -20.96
CA ASP A 75 2.65 -3.07 -21.77
C ASP A 75 3.18 -1.80 -21.06
N SER A 76 3.19 -1.76 -19.72
CA SER A 76 3.71 -0.64 -18.94
C SER A 76 5.04 -0.95 -18.25
N GLU A 77 5.82 0.09 -17.96
CA GLU A 77 7.04 -0.04 -17.16
C GLU A 77 6.74 -0.58 -15.76
N GLU A 78 5.73 -0.06 -15.07
CA GLU A 78 5.37 -0.50 -13.72
C GLU A 78 5.00 -1.99 -13.64
N LYS A 79 4.28 -2.49 -14.65
CA LYS A 79 3.93 -3.92 -14.73
C LYS A 79 5.19 -4.77 -14.88
N ARG A 80 6.08 -4.41 -15.79
CA ARG A 80 7.38 -5.09 -15.99
C ARG A 80 8.24 -5.04 -14.73
N LEU A 81 8.27 -3.91 -14.03
CA LEU A 81 8.97 -3.78 -12.74
C LEU A 81 8.35 -4.70 -11.69
N THR A 82 7.03 -4.85 -11.63
CA THR A 82 6.41 -5.79 -10.68
C THR A 82 6.86 -7.23 -10.92
N TRP A 83 6.91 -7.69 -12.17
CA TRP A 83 7.49 -8.99 -12.50
C TRP A 83 8.95 -9.10 -12.05
N LEU A 84 9.76 -8.10 -12.40
CA LEU A 84 11.17 -8.06 -12.05
C LEU A 84 11.38 -8.14 -10.54
N TYR A 85 10.78 -7.22 -9.78
CA TYR A 85 10.95 -7.11 -8.33
C TYR A 85 10.42 -8.33 -7.58
N SER A 86 9.26 -8.84 -8.00
CA SER A 86 8.63 -9.97 -7.33
C SER A 86 9.47 -11.23 -7.50
N TYR A 87 9.97 -11.53 -8.71
CA TYR A 87 10.76 -12.73 -8.94
C TYR A 87 12.24 -12.59 -8.55
N SER A 88 12.83 -11.39 -8.63
CA SER A 88 14.24 -11.19 -8.28
C SER A 88 14.52 -11.47 -6.81
N TRP A 89 13.56 -11.16 -5.93
CA TRP A 89 13.66 -11.49 -4.50
C TRP A 89 13.84 -13.00 -4.25
N PHE A 90 13.25 -13.84 -5.10
CA PHE A 90 13.35 -15.29 -5.04
C PHE A 90 14.36 -15.87 -6.03
N SER A 91 15.31 -15.05 -6.50
CA SER A 91 16.32 -15.40 -7.52
C SER A 91 15.71 -16.11 -8.75
N PHE A 92 14.49 -15.70 -9.14
CA PHE A 92 13.71 -16.25 -10.25
C PHE A 92 13.37 -17.76 -10.17
N LEU A 93 13.67 -18.43 -9.05
CA LEU A 93 13.38 -19.86 -8.90
C LEU A 93 11.90 -20.22 -9.04
N PRO A 94 10.93 -19.42 -8.56
CA PRO A 94 9.51 -19.75 -8.72
C PRO A 94 9.04 -19.86 -10.18
N LEU A 95 9.81 -19.38 -11.18
CA LEU A 95 9.53 -19.60 -12.60
C LEU A 95 9.63 -21.08 -13.00
N PHE A 96 10.26 -21.92 -12.18
CA PHE A 96 10.32 -23.37 -12.42
C PHE A 96 9.17 -24.13 -11.75
N SER A 97 8.26 -23.46 -11.04
CA SER A 97 6.99 -24.05 -10.56
C SER A 97 5.84 -23.66 -11.49
N PRO A 98 5.31 -24.60 -12.31
CA PRO A 98 4.19 -24.31 -13.20
C PRO A 98 2.95 -23.80 -12.45
N GLY A 99 2.67 -24.38 -11.28
CA GLY A 99 1.58 -23.95 -10.42
C GLY A 99 1.73 -22.51 -9.94
N SER A 100 2.95 -22.13 -9.53
CA SER A 100 3.24 -20.76 -9.11
C SER A 100 3.10 -19.75 -10.25
N ILE A 101 3.57 -20.07 -11.47
CA ILE A 101 3.42 -19.16 -12.61
C ILE A 101 1.95 -18.91 -12.91
N VAL A 102 1.14 -19.98 -12.99
CA VAL A 102 -0.30 -19.83 -13.27
C VAL A 102 -0.99 -19.03 -12.18
N ALA A 103 -0.66 -19.28 -10.91
CA ALA A 103 -1.18 -18.52 -9.77
C ALA A 103 -0.80 -17.03 -9.82
N VAL A 104 0.47 -16.70 -10.12
CA VAL A 104 0.95 -15.32 -10.22
C VAL A 104 0.31 -14.60 -11.40
N VAL A 105 0.23 -15.23 -12.59
CA VAL A 105 -0.46 -14.67 -13.75
C VAL A 105 -1.93 -14.40 -13.42
N THR A 106 -2.61 -15.35 -12.78
CA THR A 106 -4.02 -15.24 -12.39
C THR A 106 -4.24 -14.08 -11.41
N ASP A 107 -3.40 -13.96 -10.38
CA ASP A 107 -3.49 -12.86 -9.41
C ASP A 107 -3.18 -11.49 -10.05
N LEU A 108 -2.14 -11.39 -10.87
CA LEU A 108 -1.80 -10.13 -11.54
C LEU A 108 -2.88 -9.69 -12.54
N SER A 109 -3.56 -10.64 -13.17
CA SER A 109 -4.60 -10.38 -14.17
C SER A 109 -5.74 -9.52 -13.61
N GLN A 110 -6.09 -9.68 -12.34
CA GLN A 110 -7.16 -8.88 -11.71
C GLN A 110 -6.84 -7.38 -11.66
N TYR A 111 -5.57 -7.00 -11.82
CA TYR A 111 -5.11 -5.60 -11.78
C TYR A 111 -4.53 -5.11 -13.11
N TYR A 112 -4.07 -6.02 -13.98
CA TYR A 112 -3.38 -5.65 -15.22
C TYR A 112 -4.26 -5.79 -16.45
N ALA A 113 -5.25 -6.69 -16.41
CA ALA A 113 -6.25 -6.78 -17.46
C ALA A 113 -7.27 -5.62 -17.36
N THR A 114 -7.43 -5.03 -16.18
CA THR A 114 -8.20 -3.80 -15.96
C THR A 114 -7.54 -2.62 -16.68
N GLY A 115 -8.31 -1.77 -17.35
CA GLY A 115 -7.80 -0.64 -18.14
C GLY A 115 -7.06 0.44 -17.34
N GLU A 116 -6.67 1.52 -18.02
CA GLU A 116 -5.85 2.62 -17.46
C GLU A 116 -6.45 3.30 -16.24
N SER A 117 -7.77 3.21 -16.03
CA SER A 117 -8.46 3.70 -14.82
C SER A 117 -7.95 3.04 -13.53
N PHE A 118 -7.27 1.90 -13.64
CA PHE A 118 -6.64 1.18 -12.53
C PHE A 118 -5.11 1.23 -12.55
N SER A 119 -4.52 2.12 -13.35
CA SER A 119 -3.06 2.32 -13.43
C SER A 119 -2.39 2.50 -12.07
N ARG A 120 -3.05 3.17 -11.12
CA ARG A 120 -2.59 3.30 -9.72
C ARG A 120 -2.26 1.97 -9.05
N MET A 121 -2.90 0.87 -9.46
CA MET A 121 -2.67 -0.46 -8.89
C MET A 121 -1.47 -1.17 -9.52
N TRP A 122 -0.88 -0.67 -10.61
CA TRP A 122 0.15 -1.39 -11.36
C TRP A 122 1.51 -1.43 -10.66
N SER A 123 1.80 -0.41 -9.85
CA SER A 123 3.06 -0.26 -9.15
C SER A 123 3.44 -1.46 -8.27
N PRO A 124 4.74 -1.84 -8.24
CA PRO A 124 5.24 -2.94 -7.39
C PRO A 124 5.12 -2.66 -5.88
N PHE A 125 4.97 -1.39 -5.49
CA PHE A 125 4.98 -0.97 -4.08
C PHE A 125 3.58 -0.88 -3.45
N MET A 126 2.55 -1.28 -4.18
CA MET A 126 1.19 -1.34 -3.65
C MET A 126 1.03 -2.51 -2.67
N HIS A 127 0.35 -2.28 -1.54
CA HIS A 127 0.18 -3.27 -0.49
C HIS A 127 -0.56 -4.54 -0.95
N HIS A 128 -1.43 -4.44 -1.96
CA HIS A 128 -2.08 -5.60 -2.57
C HIS A 128 -1.10 -6.60 -3.20
N ARG A 129 0.14 -6.18 -3.51
CA ARG A 129 1.22 -7.05 -4.03
C ARG A 129 1.76 -8.01 -2.98
N ALA A 130 1.48 -7.80 -1.69
CA ALA A 130 1.91 -8.71 -0.63
C ALA A 130 1.41 -10.15 -0.84
N ILE A 131 0.24 -10.33 -1.47
CA ILE A 131 -0.34 -11.66 -1.75
C ILE A 131 0.58 -12.49 -2.65
N LEU A 132 1.24 -11.86 -3.63
CA LEU A 132 2.17 -12.54 -4.55
C LEU A 132 3.30 -13.27 -3.81
N SER A 133 3.75 -12.73 -2.67
CA SER A 133 4.81 -13.34 -1.87
C SER A 133 4.45 -14.75 -1.42
N VAL A 134 3.17 -15.03 -1.17
CA VAL A 134 2.68 -16.36 -0.80
C VAL A 134 2.86 -17.34 -1.96
N PHE A 135 2.41 -16.95 -3.16
CA PHE A 135 2.50 -17.81 -4.34
C PHE A 135 3.96 -18.07 -4.73
N LEU A 136 4.79 -17.03 -4.71
CA LEU A 136 6.22 -17.12 -5.03
C LEU A 136 6.96 -17.96 -3.99
N THR A 137 6.62 -17.84 -2.71
CA THR A 137 7.20 -18.69 -1.65
C THR A 137 6.81 -20.15 -1.84
N LEU A 138 5.54 -20.44 -2.14
CA LEU A 138 5.11 -21.82 -2.42
C LEU A 138 5.79 -22.37 -3.69
N GLY A 139 5.91 -21.55 -4.73
CA GLY A 139 6.64 -21.89 -5.96
C GLY A 139 8.14 -22.16 -5.71
N LEU A 140 8.78 -21.36 -4.85
CA LEU A 140 10.14 -21.60 -4.39
C LEU A 140 10.23 -22.97 -3.71
N LEU A 141 9.33 -23.26 -2.77
CA LEU A 141 9.33 -24.52 -2.02
C LEU A 141 9.09 -25.73 -2.93
N ASP A 142 8.23 -25.62 -3.94
CA ASP A 142 8.05 -26.64 -4.96
C ASP A 142 9.39 -26.96 -5.65
N VAL A 143 10.09 -25.93 -6.12
CA VAL A 143 11.37 -26.09 -6.85
C VAL A 143 12.46 -26.64 -5.93
N LEU A 144 12.57 -26.12 -4.70
CA LEU A 144 13.53 -26.62 -3.71
C LEU A 144 13.26 -28.07 -3.32
N SER A 145 12.00 -28.51 -3.28
CA SER A 145 11.67 -29.91 -2.98
C SER A 145 12.23 -30.89 -4.02
N VAL A 146 12.32 -30.46 -5.28
CA VAL A 146 12.94 -31.25 -6.37
C VAL A 146 14.46 -31.18 -6.26
N LEU A 147 15.01 -29.98 -6.08
CA LEU A 147 16.46 -29.76 -6.03
C LEU A 147 17.13 -30.35 -4.78
N SER A 148 16.41 -30.49 -3.68
CA SER A 148 16.92 -31.04 -2.41
C SER A 148 17.42 -32.49 -2.53
N ARG A 149 16.98 -33.22 -3.58
CA ARG A 149 17.50 -34.55 -3.94
C ARG A 149 18.98 -34.52 -4.31
N TRP A 150 19.52 -33.35 -4.68
CA TRP A 150 20.92 -33.13 -5.01
C TRP A 150 21.56 -32.17 -4.01
N LYS A 151 22.05 -32.70 -2.89
CA LYS A 151 22.57 -31.93 -1.74
C LYS A 151 23.50 -30.76 -2.13
N ARG A 152 24.47 -30.99 -3.03
CA ARG A 152 25.41 -29.96 -3.48
C ARG A 152 24.72 -28.81 -4.23
N ILE A 153 23.76 -29.12 -5.11
CA ILE A 153 22.99 -28.12 -5.85
C ILE A 153 22.13 -27.31 -4.88
N SER A 154 21.48 -27.97 -3.93
CA SER A 154 20.65 -27.30 -2.93
C SER A 154 21.43 -26.27 -2.12
N SER A 155 22.65 -26.57 -1.67
CA SER A 155 23.49 -25.61 -0.95
C SER A 155 23.85 -24.39 -1.80
N ILE A 156 24.25 -24.60 -3.06
CA ILE A 156 24.58 -23.51 -3.99
C ILE A 156 23.35 -22.61 -4.21
N VAL A 157 22.18 -23.22 -4.43
CA VAL A 157 20.92 -22.50 -4.67
C VAL A 157 20.53 -21.68 -3.44
N CYS A 158 20.68 -22.20 -2.22
CA CYS A 158 20.45 -21.44 -1.00
C CYS A 158 21.39 -20.23 -0.89
N CYS A 159 22.68 -20.38 -1.21
CA CYS A 159 23.62 -19.26 -1.24
C CYS A 159 23.21 -18.21 -2.27
N VAL A 160 22.81 -18.63 -3.49
CA VAL A 160 22.33 -17.72 -4.54
C VAL A 160 21.06 -16.99 -4.12
N LEU A 161 20.13 -17.66 -3.42
CA LEU A 161 18.92 -17.03 -2.87
C LEU A 161 19.25 -15.96 -1.84
N LEU A 162 20.15 -16.26 -0.90
CA LEU A 162 20.58 -15.30 0.11
C LEU A 162 21.28 -14.10 -0.52
N ILE A 163 22.27 -14.34 -1.40
CA ILE A 163 22.98 -13.27 -2.09
C ILE A 163 22.01 -12.43 -2.94
N GLY A 164 21.09 -13.07 -3.68
CA GLY A 164 20.08 -12.39 -4.48
C GLY A 164 19.15 -11.52 -3.62
N SER A 165 18.64 -12.06 -2.51
CA SER A 165 17.79 -11.35 -1.56
C SER A 165 18.51 -10.16 -0.94
N PHE A 166 19.74 -10.34 -0.43
CA PHE A 166 20.55 -9.24 0.11
C PHE A 166 20.90 -8.18 -0.94
N THR A 167 21.21 -8.60 -2.17
CA THR A 167 21.48 -7.68 -3.27
C THR A 167 20.24 -6.86 -3.60
N CYS A 168 19.06 -7.49 -3.71
CA CYS A 168 17.79 -6.79 -3.90
C CYS A 168 17.51 -5.82 -2.74
N GLN A 169 17.68 -6.28 -1.51
CA GLN A 169 17.50 -5.50 -0.29
C GLN A 169 18.32 -4.22 -0.31
N TYR A 170 19.59 -4.30 -0.73
CA TYR A 170 20.51 -3.17 -0.83
C TYR A 170 20.21 -2.28 -2.04
N LYS A 171 20.10 -2.85 -3.25
CA LYS A 171 19.95 -2.11 -4.52
C LYS A 171 18.61 -1.40 -4.64
N PHE A 172 17.53 -2.02 -4.17
CA PHE A 172 16.19 -1.44 -4.25
C PHE A 172 15.78 -0.67 -2.99
N HIS A 173 16.71 -0.48 -2.04
CA HIS A 173 16.48 0.27 -0.80
C HIS A 173 15.23 -0.18 -0.03
N PHE A 174 14.94 -1.48 0.00
CA PHE A 174 13.81 -2.04 0.72
C PHE A 174 13.91 -1.78 2.23
N ALA A 175 12.85 -2.07 2.99
CA ALA A 175 12.72 -1.65 4.40
C ALA A 175 13.92 -1.97 5.30
N LEU A 176 14.49 -3.19 5.23
CA LEU A 176 15.66 -3.56 6.04
C LEU A 176 16.95 -2.79 5.69
N ASN A 177 17.05 -2.18 4.50
CA ASN A 177 18.18 -1.31 4.13
C ASN A 177 18.18 -0.03 4.96
N LYS A 178 17.03 0.36 5.53
CA LYS A 178 16.99 1.48 6.46
C LYS A 178 17.77 1.17 7.74
N LEU A 179 17.78 -0.09 8.20
CA LEU A 179 18.52 -0.50 9.40
C LEU A 179 20.04 -0.33 9.27
N THR A 180 20.56 -0.27 8.04
CA THR A 180 22.00 -0.04 7.80
C THR A 180 22.37 1.44 7.70
N LYS A 181 21.38 2.35 7.73
CA LYS A 181 21.59 3.80 7.62
C LYS A 181 21.64 4.42 9.01
N ALA A 182 22.64 5.25 9.28
CA ALA A 182 22.80 5.88 10.59
C ALA A 182 21.60 6.78 10.94
N GLU A 183 20.99 7.40 9.94
CA GLU A 183 19.82 8.27 10.06
C GLU A 183 18.61 7.53 10.65
N TYR A 184 18.47 6.22 10.40
CA TYR A 184 17.36 5.44 10.95
C TYR A 184 17.40 5.33 12.48
N TRP A 185 18.61 5.32 13.04
CA TRP A 185 18.84 5.20 14.48
C TRP A 185 19.01 6.54 15.17
N LYS A 186 19.15 7.61 14.40
CA LYS A 186 19.35 8.96 14.92
C LYS A 186 18.01 9.57 15.30
N GLU A 187 17.93 10.07 16.51
CA GLU A 187 16.82 10.87 16.96
C GLU A 187 17.03 12.32 16.53
N GLU A 188 16.11 12.84 15.70
CA GLU A 188 16.15 14.21 15.24
C GLU A 188 15.39 15.15 16.19
N PRO A 189 15.78 16.44 16.32
CA PRO A 189 15.14 17.37 17.25
C PRO A 189 13.61 17.46 17.08
N TRP A 190 13.12 17.45 15.83
CA TRP A 190 11.69 17.51 15.54
C TRP A 190 10.91 16.33 16.14
N MET A 191 11.55 15.17 16.34
CA MET A 191 10.90 13.99 16.91
C MET A 191 10.59 14.21 18.40
N ASN A 192 11.48 14.92 19.09
CA ASN A 192 11.29 15.33 20.48
C ASN A 192 10.24 16.43 20.59
N ASP A 193 10.31 17.43 19.72
CA ASP A 193 9.31 18.50 19.63
C ASP A 193 7.90 17.93 19.41
N THR A 194 7.77 16.98 18.48
CA THR A 194 6.53 16.29 18.18
C THR A 194 6.02 15.49 19.38
N ARG A 195 6.88 14.72 20.06
CA ARG A 195 6.50 13.97 21.28
C ARG A 195 6.04 14.90 22.40
N ALA A 196 6.77 15.99 22.60
CA ALA A 196 6.42 17.01 23.58
C ALA A 196 5.07 17.65 23.26
N LEU A 197 4.83 18.06 22.01
CA LEU A 197 3.54 18.61 21.58
C LEU A 197 2.40 17.59 21.76
N ILE A 198 2.58 16.34 21.33
CA ILE A 198 1.56 15.29 21.46
C ILE A 198 1.13 15.09 22.92
N SER A 199 2.07 15.22 23.87
CA SER A 199 1.76 15.13 25.30
C SER A 199 0.88 16.26 25.81
N LEU A 200 0.86 17.39 25.11
CA LEU A 200 0.06 18.58 25.43
C LEU A 200 -1.33 18.57 24.77
N VAL A 201 -1.57 17.66 23.82
CA VAL A 201 -2.86 17.52 23.15
C VAL A 201 -3.88 16.91 24.12
N PRO A 202 -5.06 17.51 24.32
CA PRO A 202 -6.07 16.99 25.25
C PRO A 202 -6.42 15.51 24.98
N LYS A 203 -6.52 14.72 26.05
CA LYS A 203 -6.77 13.26 25.96
C LYS A 203 -8.14 12.93 25.34
N ASN A 204 -9.14 13.77 25.59
CA ASN A 204 -10.51 13.59 25.12
C ASN A 204 -10.86 14.49 23.92
N GLY A 205 -9.90 15.28 23.42
CA GLY A 205 -10.13 16.15 22.27
C GLY A 205 -10.17 15.36 20.97
N SER A 206 -11.07 15.73 20.08
CA SER A 206 -11.08 15.21 18.70
C SER A 206 -9.98 15.89 17.88
N VAL A 207 -9.21 15.12 17.11
CA VAL A 207 -7.96 15.62 16.48
C VAL A 207 -7.91 15.31 14.99
N ALA A 208 -7.66 16.34 14.18
CA ALA A 208 -7.17 16.23 12.81
C ALA A 208 -5.63 16.30 12.81
N THR A 209 -4.96 15.39 12.10
CA THR A 209 -3.49 15.39 12.02
C THR A 209 -2.95 14.79 10.72
N GLN A 210 -1.67 15.01 10.44
CA GLN A 210 -0.96 14.51 9.25
C GLN A 210 -0.61 13.01 9.35
N GLN A 211 -0.33 12.38 8.20
CA GLN A 211 -0.22 10.92 8.04
C GLN A 211 0.75 10.24 9.01
N ASN A 212 1.94 10.83 9.24
CA ASN A 212 2.94 10.26 10.15
C ASN A 212 2.62 10.44 11.64
N LEU A 213 1.70 11.34 11.99
CA LEU A 213 1.31 11.60 13.38
C LEU A 213 0.07 10.81 13.82
N VAL A 214 -0.76 10.37 12.86
CA VAL A 214 -1.98 9.58 13.13
C VAL A 214 -1.72 8.40 14.08
N PRO A 215 -0.70 7.53 13.88
CA PRO A 215 -0.48 6.38 14.75
C PRO A 215 -0.24 6.76 16.22
N HIS A 216 0.41 7.90 16.48
CA HIS A 216 0.74 8.37 17.82
C HIS A 216 -0.47 8.98 18.55
N LEU A 217 -1.47 9.43 17.81
CA LEU A 217 -2.68 10.05 18.34
C LEU A 217 -3.90 9.10 18.28
N SER A 218 -3.74 7.91 17.69
CA SER A 218 -4.80 6.93 17.39
C SER A 218 -5.55 6.34 18.58
N HIS A 219 -5.06 6.56 19.81
CA HIS A 219 -5.75 6.17 21.05
C HIS A 219 -6.94 7.08 21.38
N ARG A 220 -7.20 8.12 20.59
CA ARG A 220 -8.35 9.02 20.73
C ARG A 220 -9.61 8.39 20.13
N LYS A 221 -10.76 8.76 20.68
CA LYS A 221 -12.08 8.34 20.16
C LYS A 221 -12.31 8.85 18.73
N GLU A 222 -11.89 10.08 18.46
CA GLU A 222 -12.05 10.73 17.16
C GLU A 222 -10.70 11.23 16.68
N ILE A 223 -10.23 10.61 15.60
CA ILE A 223 -9.00 10.99 14.91
C ILE A 223 -9.24 11.02 13.41
N TYR A 224 -8.78 12.08 12.77
CA TYR A 224 -9.02 12.36 11.37
C TYR A 224 -7.68 12.61 10.65
N LEU A 225 -7.51 11.97 9.50
CA LEU A 225 -6.39 12.24 8.63
C LEU A 225 -6.63 13.55 7.88
N VAL A 226 -5.66 14.43 7.95
CA VAL A 226 -5.61 15.67 7.18
C VAL A 226 -5.00 15.41 5.81
N TYR A 227 -5.59 15.98 4.77
CA TYR A 227 -5.06 15.96 3.42
C TYR A 227 -5.18 17.34 2.75
N PRO A 228 -4.14 17.82 2.07
CA PRO A 228 -4.20 19.07 1.33
C PRO A 228 -5.08 18.97 0.09
N ARG A 229 -5.82 20.03 -0.21
CA ARG A 229 -6.61 20.16 -1.44
C ARG A 229 -6.69 21.60 -1.89
N GLN A 230 -6.74 21.81 -3.21
CA GLN A 230 -7.08 23.11 -3.78
C GLN A 230 -8.59 23.31 -3.75
N HIS A 231 -9.02 24.45 -3.24
CA HIS A 231 -10.41 24.89 -3.33
C HIS A 231 -10.50 26.15 -4.18
N ASP A 232 -11.65 26.33 -4.83
CA ASP A 232 -12.07 27.57 -5.48
C ASP A 232 -13.15 28.23 -4.59
N ILE A 233 -12.74 29.28 -3.88
CA ILE A 233 -13.53 30.02 -2.90
C ILE A 233 -13.44 31.49 -3.32
N LYS A 234 -14.57 32.19 -3.37
CA LYS A 234 -14.59 33.62 -3.68
C LYS A 234 -13.96 34.42 -2.53
N GLU A 235 -13.15 35.43 -2.85
CA GLU A 235 -12.46 36.35 -1.90
C GLU A 235 -11.35 35.69 -1.04
N MET A 236 -10.34 35.12 -1.70
CA MET A 236 -9.32 34.33 -1.01
C MET A 236 -8.18 35.15 -0.36
N PRO A 237 -7.65 34.68 0.80
CA PRO A 237 -6.52 35.31 1.52
C PRO A 237 -5.16 35.19 0.80
N CYS A 238 -5.07 34.31 -0.20
CA CYS A 238 -3.88 34.00 -1.00
C CYS A 238 -3.82 34.80 -2.31
N GLY A 239 -4.87 35.55 -2.67
CA GLY A 239 -4.91 36.37 -3.89
C GLY A 239 -5.02 35.59 -5.21
N GLN A 240 -5.39 34.30 -5.17
CA GLN A 240 -5.57 33.45 -6.35
C GLN A 240 -6.98 32.81 -6.35
N SER A 241 -7.43 32.33 -7.52
CA SER A 241 -8.72 31.61 -7.65
C SER A 241 -8.68 30.21 -7.04
N LEU A 242 -7.52 29.55 -7.05
CA LEU A 242 -7.32 28.22 -6.46
C LEU A 242 -6.26 28.31 -5.37
N CYS A 243 -6.61 27.95 -4.15
CA CYS A 243 -5.67 27.95 -3.04
C CYS A 243 -5.72 26.66 -2.26
N TRP A 244 -4.57 26.34 -1.66
CA TRP A 244 -4.41 25.16 -0.83
C TRP A 244 -5.09 25.35 0.52
N TRP A 245 -5.77 24.30 0.97
CA TRP A 245 -6.40 24.17 2.27
C TRP A 245 -6.14 22.78 2.82
N LEU A 246 -6.26 22.62 4.13
CA LEU A 246 -6.27 21.32 4.77
C LEU A 246 -7.71 20.85 4.94
N ASP A 247 -8.04 19.75 4.27
CA ASP A 247 -9.31 19.06 4.43
C ASP A 247 -9.14 17.91 5.41
N PHE A 248 -10.21 17.62 6.14
CA PHE A 248 -10.31 16.45 7.00
C PHE A 248 -11.79 16.10 7.19
N PRO A 249 -12.12 14.81 7.35
CA PRO A 249 -13.48 14.41 7.67
C PRO A 249 -13.86 14.83 9.10
N GLY A 250 -15.15 14.97 9.36
CA GLY A 250 -15.67 15.26 10.69
C GLY A 250 -15.57 16.73 11.13
N LYS A 251 -15.64 16.95 12.44
CA LYS A 251 -15.54 18.28 13.08
C LYS A 251 -14.57 18.24 14.27
N PRO A 252 -13.27 17.99 14.03
CA PRO A 252 -12.28 17.93 15.10
C PRO A 252 -12.17 19.25 15.86
N ASP A 253 -11.82 19.16 17.14
CA ASP A 253 -11.58 20.33 18.00
C ASP A 253 -10.17 20.91 17.76
N TYR A 254 -9.22 20.05 17.40
CA TYR A 254 -7.80 20.41 17.26
C TYR A 254 -7.20 19.95 15.94
N LEU A 255 -6.30 20.76 15.40
CA LEU A 255 -5.39 20.41 14.30
C LEU A 255 -3.96 20.30 14.84
N VAL A 256 -3.34 19.13 14.73
CA VAL A 256 -1.97 18.86 15.19
C VAL A 256 -1.10 18.57 13.98
N VAL A 257 -0.09 19.41 13.73
CA VAL A 257 0.75 19.34 12.53
C VAL A 257 2.21 19.62 12.85
N ASP A 258 3.11 19.12 12.00
CA ASP A 258 4.50 19.54 11.94
C ASP A 258 4.67 20.48 10.75
N THR A 259 5.29 21.63 10.96
CA THR A 259 5.55 22.64 9.92
C THR A 259 7.03 22.74 9.56
N ARG A 260 7.85 21.75 9.91
CA ARG A 260 9.27 21.73 9.55
C ARG A 260 9.46 21.71 8.02
N PRO A 261 10.57 22.27 7.50
CA PRO A 261 10.89 22.17 6.08
C PRO A 261 11.24 20.74 5.69
N ASN A 262 11.17 20.45 4.39
CA ASN A 262 11.61 19.19 3.78
C ASN A 262 10.91 17.94 4.32
N GLN A 263 9.64 18.06 4.73
CA GLN A 263 8.83 16.90 5.04
C GLN A 263 8.67 16.00 3.82
N TRP A 264 8.68 14.69 4.05
CA TRP A 264 8.50 13.74 2.96
C TRP A 264 7.05 13.79 2.48
N LEU A 265 6.85 13.67 1.16
CA LEU A 265 5.53 13.64 0.54
C LEU A 265 4.58 12.66 1.23
N THR A 266 5.07 11.50 1.70
CA THR A 266 4.26 10.49 2.38
C THR A 266 3.85 10.85 3.82
N GLN A 267 4.44 11.89 4.42
CA GLN A 267 4.11 12.37 5.76
C GLN A 267 2.94 13.37 5.73
N ILE A 268 2.87 14.20 4.69
CA ILE A 268 1.93 15.33 4.56
C ILE A 268 1.02 15.24 3.32
N LEU A 269 1.22 14.22 2.49
CA LEU A 269 0.46 13.90 1.27
C LEU A 269 0.53 14.95 0.15
N GLU A 270 1.44 15.92 0.28
CA GLU A 270 1.66 17.01 -0.68
C GLU A 270 3.09 17.58 -0.52
N ILE A 271 3.55 18.43 -1.43
CA ILE A 271 4.82 19.16 -1.26
C ILE A 271 4.73 20.15 -0.09
N ASN A 272 5.88 20.42 0.53
CA ASN A 272 5.96 21.21 1.75
C ASN A 272 5.45 22.65 1.57
N GLU A 273 5.66 23.26 0.40
CA GLU A 273 5.22 24.61 0.08
C GLU A 273 3.69 24.74 0.11
N ASN A 274 3.01 23.80 -0.55
CA ASN A 274 1.55 23.72 -0.62
C ASN A 274 0.95 23.41 0.76
N TRP A 275 1.58 22.50 1.52
CA TRP A 275 1.20 22.19 2.91
C TRP A 275 1.25 23.41 3.83
N LEU A 276 2.37 24.15 3.80
CA LEU A 276 2.53 25.36 4.61
C LEU A 276 1.61 26.49 4.16
N SER A 277 1.39 26.62 2.85
CA SER A 277 0.41 27.56 2.30
C SER A 277 -1.00 27.27 2.81
N ALA A 278 -1.40 25.99 2.85
CA ALA A 278 -2.70 25.58 3.36
C ALA A 278 -2.92 25.98 4.82
N ILE A 279 -1.94 25.73 5.69
CA ILE A 279 -1.99 26.12 7.10
C ILE A 279 -2.07 27.64 7.22
N SER A 280 -1.21 28.37 6.51
CA SER A 280 -1.19 29.84 6.54
C SER A 280 -2.52 30.45 6.07
N ASN A 281 -3.14 29.89 5.03
CA ASN A 281 -4.43 30.35 4.54
C ASN A 281 -5.52 30.14 5.60
N MET A 282 -5.56 28.98 6.25
CA MET A 282 -6.52 28.70 7.33
C MET A 282 -6.33 29.61 8.55
N GLU A 283 -5.09 29.92 8.93
CA GLU A 283 -4.78 30.88 10.00
C GLU A 283 -5.27 32.29 9.64
N LYS A 284 -4.97 32.76 8.41
CA LYS A 284 -5.35 34.12 7.96
C LYS A 284 -6.85 34.38 7.98
N VAL A 285 -7.67 33.36 7.71
CA VAL A 285 -9.13 33.49 7.74
C VAL A 285 -9.75 33.12 9.10
N GLY A 286 -8.92 32.84 10.10
CA GLY A 286 -9.38 32.47 11.44
C GLY A 286 -10.11 31.13 11.52
N LYS A 287 -9.91 30.22 10.55
CA LYS A 287 -10.45 28.83 10.65
C LYS A 287 -9.69 28.01 11.69
N ILE A 288 -8.43 28.36 11.92
CA ILE A 288 -7.60 27.76 12.95
C ILE A 288 -6.87 28.85 13.74
N THR A 289 -6.74 28.64 15.04
CA THR A 289 -6.04 29.54 15.95
C THR A 289 -4.95 28.77 16.68
N LEU A 290 -3.69 29.26 16.66
CA LEU A 290 -2.58 28.58 17.30
C LEU A 290 -2.79 28.54 18.83
N GLU A 291 -2.83 27.34 19.42
CA GLU A 291 -3.04 27.15 20.86
C GLU A 291 -1.73 26.77 21.57
N LYS A 292 -0.94 25.87 20.98
CA LYS A 292 0.37 25.45 21.52
C LYS A 292 1.38 25.21 20.41
N GLN A 293 2.65 25.44 20.72
CA GLN A 293 3.77 25.18 19.80
C GLN A 293 4.96 24.64 20.58
N VAL A 294 5.62 23.63 20.02
CA VAL A 294 6.94 23.15 20.46
C VAL A 294 7.81 23.01 19.22
N GLY A 295 8.85 23.83 19.09
CA GLY A 295 9.66 23.87 17.87
C GLY A 295 8.80 24.12 16.63
N ASN A 296 8.86 23.19 15.66
CA ASN A 296 8.03 23.21 14.45
C ASN A 296 6.70 22.46 14.58
N ALA A 297 6.47 21.75 15.69
CA ALA A 297 5.22 21.08 15.93
C ALA A 297 4.20 22.10 16.48
N LYS A 298 3.04 22.18 15.86
CA LYS A 298 1.97 23.14 16.20
C LYS A 298 0.65 22.43 16.46
N MET A 299 -0.05 22.90 17.49
CA MET A 299 -1.42 22.52 17.81
C MET A 299 -2.30 23.76 17.68
N TYR A 300 -3.27 23.68 16.78
CA TYR A 300 -4.26 24.69 16.56
C TYR A 300 -5.61 24.25 17.12
N ARG A 301 -6.40 25.21 17.59
CA ARG A 301 -7.84 25.06 17.80
C ARG A 301 -8.56 25.30 16.47
N ILE A 302 -9.54 24.48 16.15
CA ILE A 302 -10.37 24.64 14.95
C ILE A 302 -11.63 25.41 15.34
N GLU A 303 -11.87 26.54 14.66
CA GLU A 303 -13.09 27.34 14.85
C GLU A 303 -14.26 26.69 14.12
N LYS A 304 -15.45 26.71 14.74
CA LYS A 304 -16.68 26.05 14.25
C LYS A 304 -17.54 26.95 13.38
#